data_AF-A0A849H0L7-F1
#
_entry.id   AF-A0A849H0L7-F1
#
_cell.length_a   1.000
_cell.length_b   1.000
_cell.length_c   1.000
_cell.angle_alpha   90.00
_cell.angle_beta   90.00
_cell.angle_gamma   90.00
#
_symmetry.space_group_name_H-M   'P 1'
#
loop_
_entity.id
_entity.type
_entity.pdbx_description
1 polymer ?
#
loop_
_entity_poly.entity_id
_entity_poly.type
_entity_poly.pdbx_seq_one_letter_code
_entity_poly.pdbx_strand_id
1 'polypeptide(L)'
;MLLVRGILRVVLQVTVFGAILFLPIGTWHWPRAIQFLSAFGIISLGTTVALAFWAPASLEARVKRGATKNQPRSDKVATLLLALFHIAWFVLLPTDVFRWQVFPEPSVWVVILGA
;
A
#
# COMPACT_ATOMS: atom_id res chain seq x y z
N MET A 1 -5.51 19.41 13.31
CA MET A 1 -5.84 19.17 11.87
C MET A 1 -4.85 18.30 11.13
N LEU A 2 -3.53 18.46 11.31
CA LEU A 2 -2.52 17.69 10.56
C LEU A 2 -2.58 16.18 10.81
N LEU A 3 -2.64 15.76 12.09
CA LEU A 3 -2.76 14.35 12.47
C LEU A 3 -3.99 13.67 11.84
N VAL A 4 -5.16 14.32 11.92
CA VAL A 4 -6.41 13.81 11.32
C VAL A 4 -6.26 13.61 9.81
N ARG A 5 -5.63 14.55 9.09
CA ARG A 5 -5.36 14.40 7.65
C ARG A 5 -4.39 13.27 7.35
N GLY A 6 -3.38 13.08 8.21
CA GLY A 6 -2.46 11.94 8.13
C GLY A 6 -3.20 10.61 8.31
N ILE A 7 -3.99 10.47 9.37
CA ILE A 7 -4.78 9.26 9.65
C ILE A 7 -5.75 8.97 8.51
N LEU A 8 -6.49 9.98 8.02
CA LEU A 8 -7.41 9.81 6.91
C LEU A 8 -6.72 9.30 5.64
N ARG A 9 -5.49 9.77 5.37
CA ARG A 9 -4.68 9.27 4.26
C ARG A 9 -4.28 7.81 4.45
N VAL A 10 -3.89 7.42 5.65
CA VAL A 10 -3.55 6.02 5.94
C VAL A 10 -4.78 5.13 5.78
N VAL A 11 -5.94 5.53 6.31
CA VAL A 11 -7.19 4.80 6.14
C VAL A 11 -7.53 4.65 4.66
N LEU A 12 -7.48 5.74 3.89
CA LEU A 12 -7.70 5.69 2.45
C LEU A 12 -6.73 4.72 1.75
N GLN A 13 -5.45 4.76 2.12
CA GLN A 13 -4.42 3.91 1.50
C GLN A 13 -4.64 2.43 1.83
N VAL A 14 -4.95 2.08 3.08
CA VAL A 14 -5.30 0.72 3.49
C VAL A 14 -6.55 0.24 2.75
N THR A 15 -7.58 1.08 2.64
CA THR A 15 -8.81 0.74 1.91
C THR A 15 -8.54 0.52 0.43
N VAL A 16 -7.71 1.35 -0.21
CA VAL A 16 -7.34 1.18 -1.62
C VAL A 16 -6.58 -0.13 -1.84
N PHE A 17 -5.57 -0.43 -1.01
CA PHE A 17 -4.87 -1.72 -1.13
C PHE A 17 -5.77 -2.91 -0.83
N GLY A 18 -6.65 -2.82 0.16
CA GLY A 18 -7.64 -3.85 0.43
C GLY A 18 -8.57 -4.08 -0.75
N ALA A 19 -9.07 -3.01 -1.36
CA ALA A 19 -9.89 -3.11 -2.56
C ALA A 19 -9.14 -3.78 -3.72
N ILE A 20 -7.90 -3.38 -3.98
CA ILE A 20 -7.07 -3.98 -5.06
C ILE A 20 -6.83 -5.48 -4.81
N LEU A 21 -6.60 -5.88 -3.55
CA LEU A 21 -6.31 -7.27 -3.20
C LEU A 21 -7.56 -8.17 -3.22
N PHE A 22 -8.70 -7.67 -2.73
CA PHE A 22 -9.89 -8.48 -2.51
C PHE A 22 -10.95 -8.37 -3.62
N LEU A 23 -11.08 -7.24 -4.31
CA LEU A 23 -12.07 -7.09 -5.39
C LEU A 23 -11.88 -8.09 -6.54
N PRO A 24 -10.65 -8.38 -7.02
CA PRO A 24 -10.47 -9.30 -8.14
C PRO A 24 -10.94 -10.74 -7.84
N ILE A 25 -10.86 -11.16 -6.58
CA ILE A 25 -11.18 -12.52 -6.14
C ILE A 25 -12.57 -12.65 -5.51
N GLY A 26 -13.16 -11.55 -5.03
CA GLY A 26 -14.51 -11.53 -4.46
C GLY A 26 -14.66 -12.25 -3.12
N THR A 27 -13.55 -12.60 -2.45
CA THR A 27 -13.54 -13.26 -1.14
C THR A 27 -12.64 -12.52 -0.17
N TRP A 28 -13.02 -12.50 1.10
CA TRP A 28 -12.20 -11.95 2.19
C TRP A 28 -11.37 -13.03 2.90
N HIS A 29 -11.52 -14.30 2.51
CA HIS A 29 -10.86 -15.44 3.15
C HIS A 29 -9.42 -15.61 2.66
N TRP A 30 -8.59 -14.59 2.87
CA TRP A 30 -7.17 -14.64 2.58
C TRP A 30 -6.34 -14.11 3.76
N PRO A 31 -5.98 -14.97 4.72
CA PRO A 31 -5.28 -14.56 5.95
C PRO A 31 -3.98 -13.79 5.68
N ARG A 32 -3.22 -14.17 4.65
CA ARG A 32 -1.97 -13.48 4.28
C ARG A 32 -2.20 -12.03 3.87
N ALA A 33 -3.22 -11.75 3.06
CA ALA A 33 -3.55 -10.36 2.70
C ALA A 33 -4.06 -9.55 3.90
N ILE A 34 -4.84 -10.17 4.79
CA ILE A 34 -5.27 -9.51 6.04
C ILE A 34 -4.05 -9.15 6.89
N GLN A 35 -3.12 -10.10 7.11
CA GLN A 35 -1.89 -9.85 7.86
C GLN A 35 -1.08 -8.70 7.26
N PHE A 36 -0.91 -8.69 5.94
CA PHE A 36 -0.24 -7.60 5.22
C PHE A 36 -0.92 -6.25 5.47
N LEU A 37 -2.24 -6.15 5.28
CA LEU A 37 -2.99 -4.91 5.47
C LEU A 37 -2.98 -4.44 6.93
N SER A 38 -3.05 -5.37 7.89
CA SER A 38 -2.95 -5.08 9.31
C SER A 38 -1.56 -4.54 9.67
N ALA A 39 -0.48 -5.22 9.27
CA ALA A 39 0.88 -4.76 9.53
C ALA A 39 1.14 -3.40 8.86
N PHE A 40 0.78 -3.26 7.58
CA PHE A 40 0.91 -2.02 6.82
C PHE A 40 0.13 -0.88 7.50
N GLY A 41 -1.12 -1.13 7.89
CA GLY A 41 -1.98 -0.15 8.57
C GLY A 41 -1.42 0.28 9.93
N ILE A 42 -1.03 -0.67 10.78
CA ILE A 42 -0.49 -0.40 12.12
C ILE A 42 0.81 0.42 12.02
N ILE A 43 1.75 -0.01 11.16
CA ILE A 43 3.03 0.69 10.99
C ILE A 43 2.79 2.09 10.41
N SER A 44 1.90 2.23 9.42
CA SER A 44 1.59 3.51 8.80
C SER A 44 0.92 4.49 9.78
N LEU A 45 -0.02 4.00 10.59
CA LEU A 45 -0.67 4.79 11.64
C LEU A 45 0.34 5.18 12.72
N GLY A 46 1.11 4.23 13.24
CA GLY A 46 2.15 4.47 14.25
C GLY A 46 3.17 5.50 13.76
N THR A 47 3.64 5.37 12.53
CA THR A 47 4.56 6.34 11.91
C THR A 47 3.90 7.71 11.74
N THR A 48 2.63 7.76 11.35
CA THR A 48 1.90 9.03 11.21
C THR A 48 1.75 9.75 12.55
N VAL A 49 1.42 9.01 13.61
CA VAL A 49 1.33 9.52 14.98
C VAL A 49 2.71 10.01 15.45
N ALA A 50 3.74 9.17 15.31
CA ALA A 50 5.12 9.49 15.64
C ALA A 50 5.61 10.78 14.95
N LEU A 51 5.38 10.90 13.64
CA LEU A 51 5.75 12.10 12.88
C LEU A 51 4.94 13.32 13.32
N ALA A 52 3.66 13.18 13.66
CA ALA A 52 2.87 14.30 14.14
C ALA A 52 3.44 14.92 15.43
N PHE A 53 4.04 14.10 16.29
CA PHE A 53 4.65 14.54 17.55
C PHE A 53 6.09 15.00 17.39
N TRP A 54 6.93 14.22 16.72
CA TRP A 54 8.39 14.45 16.69
C TRP A 54 8.88 15.19 15.44
N ALA A 55 8.16 15.12 14.32
CA ALA A 55 8.58 15.74 13.05
C ALA A 55 7.37 16.21 12.21
N PRO A 56 6.56 17.16 12.72
CA PRO A 56 5.31 17.57 12.07
C PRO A 56 5.54 18.16 10.66
N ALA A 57 6.69 18.80 10.42
CA ALA A 57 7.07 19.29 9.10
C ALA A 57 7.19 18.15 8.06
N SER A 58 7.73 16.99 8.46
CA SER A 58 7.83 15.80 7.60
C SER A 58 6.45 15.20 7.30
N LEU A 59 5.55 15.18 8.29
CA LEU A 59 4.17 14.76 8.07
C LEU A 59 3.45 15.73 7.14
N GLU A 60 3.65 17.03 7.31
CA GLU A 60 3.07 18.05 6.44
C GLU A 60 3.55 17.92 4.99
N ALA A 61 4.84 17.65 4.76
CA ALA A 61 5.37 17.38 3.43
C ALA A 61 4.75 16.13 2.78
N ARG A 62 4.49 15.07 3.56
CA ARG A 62 3.80 13.86 3.08
C ARG A 62 2.33 14.13 2.76
N VAL A 63 1.65 14.94 3.57
CA VAL A 63 0.22 15.27 3.40
C VAL A 63 0.01 16.32 2.31
N LYS A 64 0.93 17.26 2.13
CA LYS A 64 0.89 18.19 0.99
C LYS A 64 1.22 17.41 -0.27
N ARG A 65 0.32 17.47 -1.26
CA ARG A 65 0.48 16.88 -2.61
C ARG A 65 1.48 17.72 -3.43
N GLY A 66 2.67 17.99 -2.86
CA GLY A 66 3.66 18.93 -3.38
C GLY A 66 4.55 18.34 -4.47
N ALA A 67 4.87 17.05 -4.40
CA ALA A 67 5.82 16.42 -5.32
C ALA A 67 5.36 16.42 -6.79
N THR A 68 4.07 16.25 -7.06
CA THR A 68 3.54 16.13 -8.43
C THR A 68 3.47 17.45 -9.20
N LYS A 69 3.41 18.62 -8.54
CA LYS A 69 3.09 19.89 -9.23
C LYS A 69 4.25 20.36 -10.11
N ASN A 70 5.49 20.18 -9.65
CA ASN A 70 6.71 20.62 -10.33
C ASN A 70 7.48 19.48 -11.02
N GLN A 71 6.90 18.28 -11.09
CA GLN A 71 7.57 17.11 -11.66
C GLN A 71 7.71 17.25 -13.20
N PRO A 72 8.90 17.01 -13.78
CA PRO A 72 9.10 16.98 -15.23
C PRO A 72 8.13 16.04 -15.95
N ARG A 73 7.88 16.29 -17.25
CA ARG A 73 6.94 15.47 -18.04
C ARG A 73 7.39 13.99 -18.11
N SER A 74 8.69 13.74 -18.28
CA SER A 74 9.28 12.40 -18.25
C SER A 74 8.96 11.66 -16.95
N ASP A 75 9.15 12.34 -15.83
CA ASP A 75 9.02 11.75 -14.49
C ASP A 75 7.55 11.49 -14.15
N LYS A 76 6.62 12.31 -14.67
CA LYS A 76 5.18 12.05 -14.56
C LYS A 76 4.78 10.76 -15.30
N VAL A 77 5.30 10.57 -16.50
CA VAL A 77 5.07 9.33 -17.27
C VAL A 77 5.66 8.13 -16.53
N ALA A 78 6.90 8.24 -16.05
CA ALA A 78 7.54 7.18 -15.27
C ALA A 78 6.74 6.86 -13.99
N THR A 79 6.31 7.88 -13.24
CA THR A 79 5.49 7.71 -12.03
C THR A 79 4.16 7.03 -12.32
N LEU A 80 3.50 7.40 -13.44
CA LEU A 80 2.27 6.76 -13.87
C LEU A 80 2.50 5.28 -14.22
N LEU A 81 3.54 4.96 -14.98
CA LEU A 81 3.89 3.59 -15.33
C LEU A 81 4.21 2.76 -14.08
N LEU A 82 4.97 3.32 -13.13
CA LEU A 82 5.25 2.66 -11.85
C LEU A 82 3.99 2.41 -11.03
N ALA A 83 3.05 3.36 -11.01
CA ALA A 83 1.77 3.20 -10.32
C ALA A 83 0.91 2.12 -10.98
N LEU A 84 0.82 2.10 -12.32
CA LEU A 84 0.09 1.07 -13.05
C LEU A 84 0.72 -0.31 -12.86
N PHE A 85 2.04 -0.40 -12.92
CA PHE A 85 2.77 -1.63 -12.65
C PHE A 85 2.53 -2.13 -11.22
N HIS A 86 2.56 -1.24 -10.22
CA HIS A 86 2.21 -1.59 -8.84
C HIS A 86 0.79 -2.13 -8.73
N ILE A 87 -0.19 -1.46 -9.32
CA ILE A 87 -1.59 -1.92 -9.30
C ILE A 87 -1.69 -3.29 -9.96
N ALA A 88 -1.11 -3.47 -11.14
CA ALA A 88 -1.11 -4.75 -11.85
C ALA A 88 -0.48 -5.85 -10.97
N TRP A 89 0.67 -5.59 -10.36
CA TRP A 89 1.33 -6.53 -9.44
C TRP A 89 0.40 -6.98 -8.31
N PHE A 90 -0.23 -6.03 -7.61
CA PHE A 90 -1.15 -6.33 -6.50
C PHE A 90 -2.43 -7.04 -6.94
N VAL A 91 -2.89 -6.89 -8.19
CA VAL A 91 -4.03 -7.64 -8.74
C VAL A 91 -3.62 -9.05 -9.16
N LEU A 92 -2.43 -9.20 -9.73
CA LEU A 92 -1.93 -10.50 -10.21
C LEU A 92 -1.67 -11.46 -9.05
N LEU A 93 -1.18 -11.00 -7.90
CA LEU A 93 -0.95 -11.83 -6.71
C LEU A 93 -2.18 -12.64 -6.26
N PRO A 94 -3.33 -12.03 -5.90
CA PRO A 94 -4.54 -12.79 -5.54
C PRO A 94 -5.06 -13.62 -6.70
N THR A 95 -4.93 -13.13 -7.94
CA THR A 95 -5.38 -13.86 -9.12
C THR A 95 -4.60 -15.16 -9.30
N ASP A 96 -3.29 -15.11 -9.08
CA ASP A 96 -2.44 -16.30 -9.10
C ASP A 96 -2.82 -17.26 -7.97
N VAL A 97 -2.86 -16.79 -6.71
CA VAL A 97 -3.16 -17.64 -5.55
C VAL A 97 -4.51 -18.38 -5.68
N PHE A 98 -5.55 -17.69 -6.16
CA PHE A 98 -6.92 -18.22 -6.14
C PHE A 98 -7.42 -18.76 -7.47
N ARG A 99 -6.81 -18.41 -8.61
CA ARG A 99 -7.31 -18.80 -9.94
C ARG A 99 -6.29 -19.51 -10.80
N TRP A 100 -5.10 -18.93 -10.98
CA TRP A 100 -4.14 -19.45 -11.96
C TRP A 100 -3.18 -20.48 -11.38
N GLN A 101 -2.75 -20.28 -10.13
CA GLN A 101 -1.85 -21.15 -9.37
C GLN A 101 -0.57 -21.48 -10.15
N VAL A 102 -0.03 -20.49 -10.87
CA VAL A 102 1.16 -20.65 -11.71
C VAL A 102 2.39 -20.88 -10.85
N PHE A 103 2.49 -20.17 -9.72
CA PHE A 103 3.63 -20.25 -8.83
C PHE A 103 3.34 -21.15 -7.61
N PRO A 104 4.35 -21.90 -7.12
CA PRO A 104 4.21 -22.68 -5.91
C PRO A 104 4.06 -21.76 -4.69
N GLU A 105 3.47 -22.29 -3.63
CA GLU A 105 3.39 -21.56 -2.37
C GLU A 105 4.79 -21.23 -1.84
N PRO A 106 5.01 -20.00 -1.33
CA PRO A 106 6.29 -19.62 -0.78
C PRO A 106 6.62 -20.50 0.43
N SER A 107 7.87 -20.97 0.48
CA SER A 107 8.38 -21.69 1.66
C SER A 107 8.27 -20.84 2.93
N VAL A 108 8.22 -21.50 4.10
CA VAL A 108 8.11 -20.84 5.41
C VAL A 108 9.20 -19.77 5.61
N TRP A 109 10.42 -20.01 5.14
CA TRP A 109 11.53 -19.05 5.26
C TRP A 109 11.29 -17.77 4.46
N VAL A 110 10.70 -17.91 3.28
CA VAL A 110 10.37 -16.79 2.39
C VAL A 110 9.27 -15.95 3.03
N VAL A 111 8.26 -16.60 3.64
CA VAL A 111 7.20 -15.91 4.41
C VAL A 111 7.75 -15.16 5.63
N ILE A 112 8.67 -15.77 6.40
CA ILE A 112 9.27 -15.13 7.60
C ILE A 112 10.07 -13.87 7.22
N LEU A 113 10.75 -13.89 6.08
CA LEU A 113 11.51 -12.74 5.58
C LEU A 113 10.62 -11.66 4.95
N GLY A 114 9.30 -11.87 4.89
CA GLY A 114 8.32 -10.87 4.50
C GLY A 114 7.77 -11.01 3.08
N ALA A 115 7.76 -12.22 2.51
CA ALA A 115 7.09 -12.52 1.24
C ALA A 115 5.65 -13.05 1.41
#